data_AF-A0A7C4UY83-F1
#
_entry.id   AF-A0A7C4UY83-F1
#
_cell.length_a   1.000
_cell.length_b   1.000
_cell.length_c   1.000
_cell.angle_alpha   90.00
_cell.angle_beta   90.00
_cell.angle_gamma   90.00
#
_symmetry.space_group_name_H-M   'P 1'
#
loop_
_entity.id
_entity.type
_entity.pdbx_description
1 polymer ?
#
loop_
_entity_poly.entity_id
_entity_poly.type
_entity_poly.pdbx_seq_one_letter_code
_entity_poly.pdbx_strand_id
1 'polypeptide(L)'
;MLKLGFHVNRVSEEVFQAILKVRPPVIKTLDHDVGFWRRVREALPDAFIIGRLYEPNQVFMPNPEERGRAFAERVLNIEVNRYKLFNAWESFNECLAHSSSPEEYDAYDRFQVAFGERIKAAGMEPIAMNFGTGQYLGEDWLRYFPRTLQLYTYLGFHEYDWPTMWRLHQEGVQAGNGGMWLALRYRRIMEPIRQAMGPKHIAVITECGLTQGVYPGRPDVGWRTGVSEEQYWESLKWYNDELAKDDYVLGAAIFVVGAVAPWHSFETLGGIIDRLATLTVKPASYRSHYVLFPQGTPWAWYDACRHYFLRFRCTRGESPDDAAKVHGDLGHTITCINPSEEVLAYLRKLNPTAQIDRIDVQSVAELFAIMKWRADNNRRFG
;
A
#
# COMPACT_ATOMS: atom_id res chain seq x y z
N MET A 1 2.48 13.95 -3.39
CA MET A 1 2.85 12.51 -3.24
C MET A 1 1.57 11.76 -2.91
N LEU A 2 1.35 10.57 -3.46
CA LEU A 2 0.18 9.75 -3.13
C LEU A 2 0.30 9.20 -1.70
N LYS A 3 -0.74 9.39 -0.89
CA LYS A 3 -0.93 8.78 0.44
C LYS A 3 -2.13 7.82 0.47
N LEU A 4 -3.02 7.89 -0.52
CA LEU A 4 -4.17 7.00 -0.61
C LEU A 4 -3.78 5.61 -1.08
N GLY A 5 -4.34 4.62 -0.42
CA GLY A 5 -4.16 3.20 -0.64
C GLY A 5 -5.49 2.46 -0.64
N PHE A 6 -5.44 1.13 -0.52
CA PHE A 6 -6.62 0.29 -0.68
C PHE A 6 -6.89 -0.57 0.55
N HIS A 7 -8.16 -0.65 0.94
CA HIS A 7 -8.68 -1.75 1.73
C HIS A 7 -9.27 -2.78 0.76
N VAL A 8 -8.69 -3.98 0.71
CA VAL A 8 -9.08 -5.08 -0.18
C VAL A 8 -9.88 -6.11 0.60
N ASN A 9 -11.18 -6.23 0.29
CA ASN A 9 -12.03 -7.26 0.91
C ASN A 9 -11.94 -8.62 0.22
N ARG A 10 -11.84 -8.61 -1.12
CA ARG A 10 -11.71 -9.82 -1.94
C ARG A 10 -10.73 -9.57 -3.07
N VAL A 11 -9.84 -10.53 -3.32
CA VAL A 11 -8.91 -10.45 -4.45
C VAL A 11 -9.58 -10.79 -5.78
N SER A 12 -9.16 -10.13 -6.85
CA SER A 12 -9.55 -10.43 -8.22
C SER A 12 -8.51 -9.87 -9.19
N GLU A 13 -8.56 -10.28 -10.47
CA GLU A 13 -7.66 -9.68 -11.47
C GLU A 13 -7.90 -8.17 -11.62
N GLU A 14 -9.15 -7.70 -11.50
CA GLU A 14 -9.46 -6.27 -11.53
C GLU A 14 -8.80 -5.51 -10.35
N VAL A 15 -8.84 -6.08 -9.14
CA VAL A 15 -8.14 -5.52 -7.97
C VAL A 15 -6.63 -5.52 -8.18
N PHE A 16 -6.07 -6.59 -8.78
CA PHE A 16 -4.65 -6.65 -9.10
C PHE A 16 -4.25 -5.52 -10.07
N GLN A 17 -5.01 -5.32 -11.15
CA GLN A 17 -4.77 -4.25 -12.11
C GLN A 17 -4.91 -2.86 -11.48
N ALA A 18 -5.89 -2.67 -10.59
CA ALA A 18 -6.02 -1.42 -9.84
C ALA A 18 -4.78 -1.15 -8.96
N ILE A 19 -4.26 -2.17 -8.26
CA ILE A 19 -3.03 -2.07 -7.46
C ILE A 19 -1.83 -1.71 -8.34
N LEU A 20 -1.66 -2.36 -9.50
CA LEU A 20 -0.56 -2.04 -10.42
C LEU A 20 -0.64 -0.62 -10.97
N LYS A 21 -1.86 -0.16 -11.27
CA LYS A 21 -2.11 1.16 -11.84
C LYS A 21 -1.88 2.29 -10.84
N VAL A 22 -2.38 2.13 -9.62
CA VAL A 22 -2.31 3.17 -8.58
C VAL A 22 -1.00 3.09 -7.77
N ARG A 23 -0.37 1.92 -7.68
CA ARG A 23 0.83 1.68 -6.87
C ARG A 23 0.71 2.25 -5.44
N PRO A 24 -0.34 1.88 -4.69
CA PRO A 24 -0.64 2.49 -3.41
C PRO A 24 0.49 2.27 -2.39
N PRO A 25 0.82 3.27 -1.53
CA PRO A 25 1.85 3.12 -0.51
C PRO A 25 1.45 2.14 0.61
N VAL A 26 0.14 2.04 0.88
CA VAL A 26 -0.44 1.16 1.91
C VAL A 26 -1.56 0.32 1.30
N ILE A 27 -1.59 -0.96 1.63
CA ILE A 27 -2.68 -1.87 1.27
C ILE A 27 -3.10 -2.63 2.52
N LYS A 28 -4.36 -2.48 2.96
CA LYS A 28 -4.99 -3.32 3.97
C LYS A 28 -5.78 -4.43 3.29
N THR A 29 -5.80 -5.64 3.85
CA THR A 29 -6.61 -6.73 3.27
C THR A 29 -7.20 -7.70 4.29
N LEU A 30 -8.41 -8.19 3.95
CA LEU A 30 -9.07 -9.32 4.61
C LEU A 30 -8.88 -10.65 3.89
N ASP A 31 -8.34 -10.64 2.68
CA ASP A 31 -8.16 -11.82 1.83
C ASP A 31 -6.68 -12.18 1.79
N HIS A 32 -6.35 -13.44 2.07
CA HIS A 32 -4.97 -13.88 2.32
C HIS A 32 -4.45 -14.84 1.24
N ASP A 33 -5.02 -14.80 0.03
CA ASP A 33 -4.59 -15.64 -1.09
C ASP A 33 -3.10 -15.45 -1.42
N VAL A 34 -2.31 -16.52 -1.24
CA VAL A 34 -0.86 -16.50 -1.39
C VAL A 34 -0.45 -16.18 -2.84
N GLY A 35 -1.17 -16.71 -3.83
CA GLY A 35 -0.85 -16.53 -5.24
C GLY A 35 -0.96 -15.07 -5.67
N PHE A 36 -2.06 -14.42 -5.28
CA PHE A 36 -2.31 -13.01 -5.51
C PHE A 36 -1.25 -12.13 -4.84
N TRP A 37 -0.99 -12.33 -3.54
CA TRP A 37 -0.07 -11.46 -2.81
C TRP A 37 1.40 -11.65 -3.21
N ARG A 38 1.79 -12.81 -3.73
CA ARG A 38 3.09 -12.98 -4.39
C ARG A 38 3.22 -12.09 -5.61
N ARG A 39 2.22 -12.11 -6.52
CA ARG A 39 2.21 -11.25 -7.71
C ARG A 39 2.27 -9.77 -7.33
N VAL A 40 1.53 -9.36 -6.30
CA VAL A 40 1.58 -7.98 -5.79
C VAL A 40 2.97 -7.64 -5.26
N ARG A 41 3.57 -8.51 -4.44
CA ARG A 41 4.90 -8.27 -3.86
C ARG A 41 6.00 -8.26 -4.92
N GLU A 42 5.90 -9.07 -5.97
CA GLU A 42 6.82 -9.05 -7.12
C GLU A 42 6.75 -7.73 -7.88
N ALA A 43 5.54 -7.19 -8.10
CA ALA A 43 5.35 -5.94 -8.83
C ALA A 43 5.58 -4.67 -7.99
N LEU A 44 5.34 -4.76 -6.68
CA LEU A 44 5.46 -3.70 -5.70
C LEU A 44 6.20 -4.19 -4.45
N PRO A 45 7.53 -4.41 -4.54
CA PRO A 45 8.33 -4.92 -3.43
C PRO A 45 8.25 -4.02 -2.19
N ASP A 46 8.06 -2.71 -2.38
CA ASP A 46 8.07 -1.71 -1.33
C ASP A 46 6.67 -1.34 -0.79
N ALA A 47 5.58 -1.91 -1.33
CA ALA A 47 4.24 -1.62 -0.82
C ALA A 47 4.11 -2.08 0.64
N PHE A 48 3.52 -1.26 1.50
CA PHE A 48 3.27 -1.64 2.90
C PHE A 48 1.93 -2.37 3.00
N ILE A 49 1.98 -3.70 3.16
CA ILE A 49 0.80 -4.57 3.16
C ILE A 49 0.45 -4.97 4.58
N ILE A 50 -0.81 -4.75 4.94
CA ILE A 50 -1.38 -4.96 6.27
C ILE A 50 -2.44 -6.05 6.17
N GLY A 51 -2.24 -7.14 6.90
CA GLY A 51 -3.26 -8.17 7.07
C GLY A 51 -4.24 -7.81 8.19
N ARG A 52 -5.51 -8.14 7.98
CA ARG A 52 -6.51 -8.21 9.06
C ARG A 52 -7.21 -9.56 8.97
N LEU A 53 -7.29 -10.25 10.10
CA LEU A 53 -8.11 -11.46 10.25
C LEU A 53 -9.49 -11.04 10.76
N TYR A 54 -10.54 -11.28 9.98
CA TYR A 54 -11.90 -11.03 10.41
C TYR A 54 -12.26 -11.97 11.58
N GLU A 55 -12.68 -11.39 12.69
CA GLU A 55 -13.16 -12.11 13.87
C GLU A 55 -14.58 -11.62 14.21
N PRO A 56 -15.63 -12.43 14.00
CA PRO A 56 -16.99 -12.03 14.33
C PRO A 56 -17.19 -11.85 15.85
N ASN A 57 -16.42 -12.58 16.68
CA ASN A 57 -16.55 -12.53 18.14
C ASN A 57 -15.24 -12.04 18.77
N GLN A 58 -15.08 -10.72 18.86
CA GLN A 58 -13.88 -10.05 19.35
C GLN A 58 -13.78 -10.05 20.88
N VAL A 59 -13.65 -11.23 21.46
CA VAL A 59 -13.61 -11.40 22.92
C VAL A 59 -12.18 -11.27 23.43
N PHE A 60 -11.91 -10.23 24.22
CA PHE A 60 -10.61 -9.98 24.88
C PHE A 60 -10.66 -10.18 26.41
N MET A 61 -11.80 -10.59 26.98
CA MET A 61 -11.94 -10.92 28.41
C MET A 61 -12.64 -12.27 28.64
N PRO A 62 -12.42 -12.95 29.79
CA PRO A 62 -11.33 -12.71 30.76
C PRO A 62 -9.97 -13.12 30.19
N ASN A 63 -8.87 -12.85 30.91
CA ASN A 63 -7.49 -13.21 30.54
C ASN A 63 -7.02 -12.55 29.22
N PRO A 64 -6.95 -11.21 29.17
CA PRO A 64 -6.60 -10.50 27.94
C PRO A 64 -5.25 -10.88 27.36
N GLU A 65 -4.25 -11.19 28.17
CA GLU A 65 -2.92 -11.57 27.71
C GLU A 65 -2.88 -12.95 27.05
N GLU A 66 -3.69 -13.89 27.54
CA GLU A 66 -3.85 -15.21 26.91
C GLU A 66 -4.59 -15.05 25.57
N ARG A 67 -5.66 -14.26 25.55
CA ARG A 67 -6.46 -14.02 24.34
C ARG A 67 -5.68 -13.27 23.27
N GLY A 68 -4.87 -12.27 23.64
CA GLY A 68 -4.01 -11.53 22.72
C GLY A 68 -2.98 -12.44 22.04
N ARG A 69 -2.30 -13.29 22.83
CA ARG A 69 -1.37 -14.30 22.30
C ARG A 69 -2.08 -15.33 21.42
N ALA A 70 -3.22 -15.86 21.85
CA ALA A 70 -3.98 -16.83 21.08
C ALA A 70 -4.47 -16.28 19.74
N PHE A 71 -4.91 -15.00 19.71
CA PHE A 71 -5.29 -14.34 18.48
C PHE A 71 -4.08 -14.12 17.56
N ALA A 72 -2.93 -13.72 18.11
CA ALA A 72 -1.68 -13.61 17.35
C ALA A 72 -1.27 -14.96 16.73
N GLU A 73 -1.37 -16.08 17.47
CA GLU A 73 -1.07 -17.40 16.88
C GLU A 73 -2.00 -17.74 15.71
N ARG A 74 -3.29 -17.42 15.81
CA ARG A 74 -4.23 -17.62 14.70
C ARG A 74 -3.83 -16.81 13.47
N VAL A 75 -3.47 -15.54 13.67
CA VAL A 75 -2.95 -14.68 12.62
C VAL A 75 -1.69 -15.28 11.99
N LEU A 76 -0.70 -15.67 12.80
CA LEU A 76 0.58 -16.19 12.32
C LEU A 76 0.46 -17.53 11.59
N ASN A 77 -0.56 -18.32 11.90
CA ASN A 77 -0.85 -19.58 11.23
C ASN A 77 -1.50 -19.41 9.84
N ILE A 78 -1.89 -18.19 9.45
CA ILE A 78 -2.36 -17.90 8.09
C ILE A 78 -1.18 -18.11 7.12
N GLU A 79 -1.44 -18.86 6.05
CA GLU A 79 -0.39 -19.36 5.14
C GLU A 79 0.49 -18.25 4.55
N VAL A 80 -0.10 -17.09 4.27
CA VAL A 80 0.57 -15.90 3.72
C VAL A 80 1.82 -15.48 4.51
N ASN A 81 1.83 -15.72 5.82
CA ASN A 81 2.93 -15.35 6.72
C ASN A 81 4.17 -16.23 6.53
N ARG A 82 4.02 -17.48 6.07
CA ARG A 82 5.16 -18.37 5.75
C ARG A 82 6.05 -17.79 4.65
N TYR A 83 5.46 -16.98 3.77
CA TYR A 83 6.14 -16.34 2.65
C TYR A 83 6.54 -14.89 2.92
N LYS A 84 6.31 -14.38 4.15
CA LYS A 84 6.63 -13.01 4.56
C LYS A 84 6.10 -11.93 3.60
N LEU A 85 4.89 -12.16 3.09
CA LEU A 85 4.30 -11.27 2.08
C LEU A 85 3.69 -10.02 2.69
N PHE A 86 3.33 -10.02 3.98
CA PHE A 86 2.75 -8.88 4.69
C PHE A 86 3.78 -8.24 5.61
N ASN A 87 3.70 -6.92 5.76
CA ASN A 87 4.57 -6.14 6.64
C ASN A 87 4.03 -6.08 8.06
N ALA A 88 2.70 -6.03 8.19
CA ALA A 88 2.05 -5.77 9.46
C ALA A 88 0.69 -6.47 9.60
N TRP A 89 0.21 -6.58 10.84
CA TRP A 89 -1.09 -7.15 11.16
C TRP A 89 -1.86 -6.29 12.17
N GLU A 90 -3.15 -6.11 11.90
CA GLU A 90 -4.09 -5.51 12.85
C GLU A 90 -4.57 -6.51 13.91
N SER A 91 -4.83 -6.00 15.10
CA SER A 91 -5.63 -6.70 16.11
C SER A 91 -7.14 -6.55 15.83
N PHE A 92 -7.97 -6.54 16.87
CA PHE A 92 -9.41 -6.32 16.73
C PHE A 92 -9.76 -4.93 16.20
N ASN A 93 -10.90 -4.89 15.51
CA ASN A 93 -11.48 -3.75 14.81
C ASN A 93 -12.67 -3.20 15.59
N GLU A 94 -12.58 -1.96 16.05
CA GLU A 94 -13.67 -1.21 16.67
C GLU A 94 -14.38 -1.95 17.81
N CYS A 95 -13.64 -2.77 18.57
CA CYS A 95 -14.22 -3.59 19.63
C CYS A 95 -14.49 -2.83 20.94
N LEU A 96 -14.00 -1.59 21.06
CA LEU A 96 -14.27 -0.70 22.19
C LEU A 96 -15.04 0.54 21.74
N ALA A 97 -15.97 0.97 22.57
CA ALA A 97 -16.66 2.25 22.45
C ALA A 97 -16.12 3.24 23.50
N HIS A 98 -16.24 4.55 23.25
CA HIS A 98 -15.83 5.58 24.21
C HIS A 98 -16.53 5.46 25.59
N SER A 99 -17.66 4.76 25.64
CA SER A 99 -18.42 4.47 26.85
C SER A 99 -17.97 3.20 27.59
N SER A 100 -16.91 2.52 27.14
CA SER A 100 -16.37 1.33 27.80
C SER A 100 -15.86 1.64 29.22
N SER A 101 -15.87 0.62 30.08
CA SER A 101 -15.44 0.77 31.48
C SER A 101 -13.91 0.86 31.60
N PRO A 102 -13.38 1.45 32.69
CA PRO A 102 -11.95 1.43 32.97
C PRO A 102 -11.33 0.02 32.95
N GLU A 103 -12.07 -1.00 33.40
CA GLU A 103 -11.64 -2.41 33.37
C GLU A 103 -11.55 -2.94 31.93
N GLU A 104 -12.49 -2.58 31.06
CA GLU A 104 -12.45 -2.94 29.64
C GLU A 104 -11.27 -2.28 28.92
N TYR A 105 -11.00 -1.00 29.22
CA TYR A 105 -9.84 -0.30 28.68
C TYR A 105 -8.52 -0.95 29.09
N ASP A 106 -8.32 -1.21 30.39
CA ASP A 106 -7.10 -1.87 30.87
C ASP A 106 -6.96 -3.29 30.29
N ALA A 107 -8.05 -4.05 30.22
CA ALA A 107 -8.04 -5.37 29.61
C ALA A 107 -7.64 -5.31 28.13
N TYR A 108 -8.19 -4.36 27.37
CA TYR A 108 -7.86 -4.25 25.95
C TYR A 108 -6.42 -3.75 25.72
N ASP A 109 -5.89 -2.87 26.56
CA ASP A 109 -4.48 -2.47 26.52
C ASP A 109 -3.55 -3.68 26.74
N ARG A 110 -3.86 -4.54 27.73
CA ARG A 110 -3.10 -5.79 27.98
C ARG A 110 -3.24 -6.81 26.84
N PHE A 111 -4.43 -6.90 26.24
CA PHE A 111 -4.66 -7.73 25.05
C PHE A 111 -3.81 -7.29 23.87
N GLN A 112 -3.80 -5.98 23.58
CA GLN A 112 -3.00 -5.41 22.48
C GLN A 112 -1.51 -5.63 22.70
N VAL A 113 -1.00 -5.41 23.92
CA VAL A 113 0.41 -5.71 24.24
C VAL A 113 0.76 -7.17 23.95
N ALA A 114 -0.05 -8.10 24.46
CA ALA A 114 0.21 -9.54 24.30
C ALA A 114 0.15 -10.00 22.84
N PHE A 115 -0.77 -9.43 22.05
CA PHE A 115 -0.81 -9.62 20.60
C PHE A 115 0.46 -9.04 19.93
N GLY A 116 0.78 -7.78 20.24
CA GLY A 116 1.87 -7.04 19.63
C GLY A 116 3.25 -7.65 19.89
N GLU A 117 3.52 -8.10 21.12
CA GLU A 117 4.76 -8.79 21.46
C GLU A 117 4.94 -10.05 20.61
N ARG A 118 3.86 -10.82 20.45
CA ARG A 118 3.90 -12.07 19.69
C ARG A 118 4.09 -11.86 18.19
N ILE A 119 3.45 -10.84 17.62
CA ILE A 119 3.63 -10.44 16.21
C ILE A 119 5.06 -9.93 15.97
N LYS A 120 5.60 -9.08 16.86
CA LYS A 120 6.99 -8.60 16.77
C LYS A 120 7.99 -9.75 16.87
N ALA A 121 7.77 -10.71 17.77
CA ALA A 121 8.61 -11.92 17.87
C ALA A 121 8.62 -12.76 16.58
N ALA A 122 7.59 -12.67 15.75
CA ALA A 122 7.53 -13.30 14.43
C ALA A 122 8.22 -12.49 13.31
N GLY A 123 8.77 -11.30 13.62
CA GLY A 123 9.43 -10.44 12.65
C GLY A 123 8.46 -9.58 11.81
N MET A 124 7.24 -9.33 12.30
CA MET A 124 6.25 -8.45 11.67
C MET A 124 5.87 -7.32 12.61
N GLU A 125 5.22 -6.28 12.08
CA GLU A 125 4.78 -5.13 12.89
C GLU A 125 3.30 -5.24 13.26
N PRO A 126 2.93 -5.00 14.53
CA PRO A 126 1.53 -4.95 14.92
C PRO A 126 0.98 -3.53 14.72
N ILE A 127 -0.30 -3.44 14.35
CA ILE A 127 -1.06 -2.17 14.25
C ILE A 127 -2.18 -2.18 15.28
N ALA A 128 -2.13 -1.20 16.17
CA ALA A 128 -3.05 -1.01 17.30
C ALA A 128 -4.10 0.06 17.01
N MET A 129 -5.04 0.22 17.94
CA MET A 129 -5.96 1.38 17.99
C MET A 129 -6.92 1.56 16.80
N ASN A 130 -7.27 0.49 16.08
CA ASN A 130 -8.26 0.50 15.00
C ASN A 130 -9.69 0.74 15.53
N PHE A 131 -9.91 1.89 16.15
CA PHE A 131 -11.13 2.31 16.80
C PHE A 131 -12.09 3.00 15.84
N GLY A 132 -13.37 3.00 16.22
CA GLY A 132 -14.42 3.69 15.48
C GLY A 132 -14.11 5.15 15.26
N THR A 133 -14.45 5.63 14.07
CA THR A 133 -14.30 7.04 13.71
C THR A 133 -14.96 7.95 14.75
N GLY A 134 -14.21 8.98 15.18
CA GLY A 134 -14.73 10.03 16.06
C GLY A 134 -14.77 9.70 17.55
N GLN A 135 -14.41 8.49 17.99
CA GLN A 135 -14.64 8.03 19.38
C GLN A 135 -13.73 8.68 20.44
N TYR A 136 -12.45 8.92 20.15
CA TYR A 136 -11.44 9.20 21.20
C TYR A 136 -10.65 10.49 20.98
N LEU A 137 -10.21 11.13 22.06
CA LEU A 137 -9.20 12.19 22.07
C LEU A 137 -7.79 11.61 22.26
N GLY A 138 -6.75 12.42 22.07
CA GLY A 138 -5.38 11.97 22.26
C GLY A 138 -5.04 11.70 23.74
N GLU A 139 -5.63 12.47 24.65
CA GLU A 139 -5.51 12.28 26.10
C GLU A 139 -6.14 10.95 26.54
N ASP A 140 -7.22 10.53 25.89
CA ASP A 140 -7.83 9.22 26.15
C ASP A 140 -6.85 8.10 25.81
N TRP A 141 -6.12 8.21 24.69
CA TRP A 141 -5.15 7.20 24.29
C TRP A 141 -3.97 7.11 25.27
N LEU A 142 -3.46 8.26 25.71
CA LEU A 142 -2.41 8.31 26.73
C LEU A 142 -2.87 7.72 28.07
N ARG A 143 -4.13 7.97 28.46
CA ARG A 143 -4.70 7.50 29.71
C ARG A 143 -4.98 6.00 29.70
N TYR A 144 -5.65 5.52 28.66
CA TYR A 144 -6.24 4.19 28.64
C TYR A 144 -5.35 3.13 27.97
N PHE A 145 -4.44 3.52 27.08
CA PHE A 145 -3.60 2.57 26.36
C PHE A 145 -2.08 2.85 26.45
N PRO A 146 -1.55 3.17 27.64
CA PRO A 146 -0.14 3.54 27.78
C PRO A 146 0.81 2.40 27.41
N ARG A 147 0.44 1.13 27.68
CA ARG A 147 1.33 -0.02 27.40
C ARG A 147 1.41 -0.30 25.91
N THR A 148 0.27 -0.21 25.22
CA THR A 148 0.21 -0.31 23.76
C THR A 148 1.04 0.78 23.09
N LEU A 149 0.89 2.05 23.52
CA LEU A 149 1.73 3.14 23.00
C LEU A 149 3.23 2.90 23.28
N GLN A 150 3.60 2.35 24.43
CA GLN A 150 5.00 2.04 24.73
C GLN A 150 5.58 0.99 23.76
N LEU A 151 4.79 0.01 23.34
CA LEU A 151 5.24 -1.10 22.49
C LEU A 151 5.16 -0.79 20.98
N TYR A 152 4.09 -0.13 20.53
CA TYR A 152 3.77 -0.03 19.10
C TYR A 152 4.49 1.12 18.41
N THR A 153 4.79 0.94 17.12
CA THR A 153 5.27 2.01 16.22
C THR A 153 4.11 2.53 15.38
N TYR A 154 3.32 1.62 14.80
CA TYR A 154 2.20 1.96 13.93
C TYR A 154 0.89 2.02 14.71
N LEU A 155 0.17 3.12 14.55
CA LEU A 155 -1.15 3.34 15.16
C LEU A 155 -2.19 3.46 14.05
N GLY A 156 -3.23 2.65 14.13
CA GLY A 156 -4.35 2.57 13.20
C GLY A 156 -5.39 3.66 13.46
N PHE A 157 -6.03 4.15 12.39
CA PHE A 157 -7.10 5.14 12.45
C PHE A 157 -8.18 4.84 11.43
N HIS A 158 -9.45 5.01 11.82
CA HIS A 158 -10.57 5.00 10.88
C HIS A 158 -11.13 6.42 10.74
N GLU A 159 -11.23 6.91 9.51
CA GLU A 159 -11.66 8.28 9.23
C GLU A 159 -12.69 8.33 8.11
N TYR A 160 -13.94 8.60 8.48
CA TYR A 160 -15.04 8.77 7.55
C TYR A 160 -15.81 10.07 7.82
N ASP A 161 -16.37 10.71 6.80
CA ASP A 161 -17.34 11.80 6.95
C ASP A 161 -18.39 11.71 5.83
N TRP A 162 -19.37 12.61 5.82
CA TRP A 162 -20.42 12.67 4.80
C TRP A 162 -21.02 14.07 4.66
N PRO A 163 -21.33 14.56 3.45
CA PRO A 163 -21.18 13.92 2.14
C PRO A 163 -19.80 14.19 1.50
N THR A 164 -18.91 14.85 2.23
CA THR A 164 -17.52 15.10 1.81
C THR A 164 -16.60 14.81 3.00
N MET A 165 -15.34 14.48 2.71
CA MET A 165 -14.34 14.22 3.76
C MET A 165 -14.00 15.46 4.59
N TRP A 166 -14.32 16.67 4.10
CA TRP A 166 -13.94 17.92 4.76
C TRP A 166 -15.07 18.61 5.50
N ARG A 167 -16.30 18.07 5.51
CA ARG A 167 -17.47 18.79 6.03
C ARG A 167 -17.27 19.24 7.48
N LEU A 168 -17.02 18.31 8.41
CA LEU A 168 -16.82 18.68 9.82
C LEU A 168 -15.51 19.42 10.08
N HIS A 169 -14.53 19.25 9.19
CA HIS A 169 -13.33 20.07 9.27
C HIS A 169 -13.64 21.54 8.98
N GLN A 170 -14.35 21.84 7.89
CA GLN A 170 -14.73 23.20 7.52
C GLN A 170 -15.68 23.84 8.54
N GLU A 171 -16.72 23.12 8.96
CA GLU A 171 -17.65 23.59 10.01
C GLU A 171 -16.89 23.95 11.29
N GLY A 172 -15.97 23.09 11.73
CA GLY A 172 -15.19 23.34 12.94
C GLY A 172 -14.17 24.47 12.82
N VAL A 173 -13.56 24.67 11.64
CA VAL A 173 -12.71 25.84 11.36
C VAL A 173 -13.53 27.13 11.43
N GLN A 174 -14.71 27.16 10.81
CA GLN A 174 -15.62 28.32 10.85
C GLN A 174 -16.10 28.62 12.28
N ALA A 175 -16.35 27.58 13.07
CA ALA A 175 -16.74 27.70 14.47
C ALA A 175 -15.56 28.03 15.42
N GLY A 176 -14.33 28.17 14.90
CA GLY A 176 -13.15 28.50 15.71
C GLY A 176 -12.62 27.37 16.58
N ASN A 177 -13.05 26.12 16.35
CA ASN A 177 -12.58 24.95 17.11
C ASN A 177 -11.49 24.14 16.39
N GLY A 178 -11.09 24.55 15.17
CA GLY A 178 -10.01 23.94 14.40
C GLY A 178 -10.42 22.72 13.56
N GLY A 179 -11.68 22.26 13.63
CA GLY A 179 -12.17 21.15 12.80
C GLY A 179 -11.50 19.81 13.15
N MET A 180 -11.26 18.97 12.15
CA MET A 180 -10.53 17.70 12.29
C MET A 180 -11.22 16.68 13.23
N TRP A 181 -12.56 16.61 13.18
CA TRP A 181 -13.33 15.77 14.10
C TRP A 181 -13.57 14.35 13.60
N LEU A 182 -13.79 14.16 12.30
CA LEU A 182 -13.97 12.82 11.72
C LEU A 182 -12.87 12.47 10.70
N ALA A 183 -12.54 13.40 9.80
CA ALA A 183 -11.31 13.34 8.99
C ALA A 183 -10.24 14.26 9.58
N LEU A 184 -8.97 13.90 9.35
CA LEU A 184 -7.76 14.49 9.93
C LEU A 184 -7.70 14.39 11.46
N ARG A 185 -8.55 13.55 12.07
CA ARG A 185 -8.63 13.38 13.53
C ARG A 185 -7.33 12.82 14.08
N TYR A 186 -6.60 12.04 13.30
CA TYR A 186 -5.27 11.58 13.68
C TYR A 186 -4.36 12.75 14.11
N ARG A 187 -4.49 13.96 13.56
CA ARG A 187 -3.69 15.12 14.00
C ARG A 187 -3.99 15.47 15.46
N ARG A 188 -5.27 15.53 15.84
CA ARG A 188 -5.72 15.80 17.22
C ARG A 188 -5.28 14.72 18.20
N ILE A 189 -5.22 13.47 17.77
CA ILE A 189 -4.83 12.34 18.62
C ILE A 189 -3.29 12.28 18.73
N MET A 190 -2.60 12.43 17.61
CA MET A 190 -1.14 12.31 17.55
C MET A 190 -0.42 13.49 18.17
N GLU A 191 -0.99 14.70 18.18
CA GLU A 191 -0.37 15.88 18.79
C GLU A 191 0.03 15.66 20.27
N PRO A 192 -0.90 15.37 21.20
CA PRO A 192 -0.52 15.13 22.60
C PRO A 192 0.33 13.87 22.77
N ILE A 193 0.11 12.82 21.97
CA ILE A 193 0.94 11.60 22.01
C ILE A 193 2.40 11.91 21.66
N ARG A 194 2.63 12.70 20.60
CA ARG A 194 3.98 13.09 20.18
C ARG A 194 4.63 14.04 21.16
N GLN A 195 3.87 14.90 21.83
CA GLN A 195 4.37 15.73 22.93
C GLN A 195 4.83 14.86 24.12
N ALA A 196 4.07 13.82 24.46
CA ALA A 196 4.38 12.94 25.59
C ALA A 196 5.48 11.91 25.30
N MET A 197 5.56 11.39 24.06
CA MET A 197 6.37 10.21 23.73
C MET A 197 7.38 10.44 22.60
N GLY A 198 7.45 11.66 22.05
CA GLY A 198 8.31 12.01 20.92
C GLY A 198 7.81 11.45 19.57
N PRO A 199 8.63 11.55 18.50
CA PRO A 199 8.20 11.28 17.13
C PRO A 199 8.21 9.78 16.75
N LYS A 200 8.11 8.86 17.72
CA LYS A 200 8.20 7.40 17.49
C LYS A 200 7.06 6.86 16.63
N HIS A 201 5.85 7.42 16.79
CA HIS A 201 4.65 6.85 16.23
C HIS A 201 4.39 7.28 14.78
N ILE A 202 3.94 6.32 13.97
CA ILE A 202 3.51 6.50 12.59
C ILE A 202 2.01 6.21 12.50
N ALA A 203 1.26 7.17 12.00
CA ALA A 203 -0.17 7.02 11.76
C ALA A 203 -0.40 6.23 10.47
N VAL A 204 -1.29 5.24 10.54
CA VAL A 204 -1.79 4.48 9.40
C VAL A 204 -3.30 4.59 9.43
N ILE A 205 -3.89 5.23 8.43
CA ILE A 205 -5.34 5.33 8.36
C ILE A 205 -5.80 4.03 7.72
N THR A 206 -6.14 3.06 8.54
CA THR A 206 -6.42 1.70 8.14
C THR A 206 -7.78 1.60 7.46
N GLU A 207 -8.67 2.58 7.64
CA GLU A 207 -9.90 2.72 6.87
C GLU A 207 -10.25 4.19 6.66
N CYS A 208 -10.64 4.57 5.43
CA CYS A 208 -11.22 5.88 5.16
C CYS A 208 -12.21 5.87 4.00
N GLY A 209 -13.10 6.86 3.98
CA GLY A 209 -14.03 7.07 2.86
C GLY A 209 -15.23 7.90 3.27
N LEU A 210 -16.31 7.82 2.51
CA LEU A 210 -17.58 8.45 2.88
C LEU A 210 -18.54 7.40 3.41
N THR A 211 -19.15 7.65 4.56
CA THR A 211 -20.27 6.84 5.07
C THR A 211 -21.34 7.70 5.72
N GLN A 212 -22.62 7.39 5.47
CA GLN A 212 -23.71 7.96 6.27
C GLN A 212 -23.74 7.45 7.71
N GLY A 213 -22.99 6.39 8.04
CA GLY A 213 -22.88 5.85 9.40
C GLY A 213 -22.31 6.83 10.42
N VAL A 214 -21.71 7.95 9.97
CA VAL A 214 -21.27 9.06 10.84
C VAL A 214 -22.44 9.86 11.43
N TYR A 215 -23.65 9.72 10.87
CA TYR A 215 -24.84 10.32 11.42
C TYR A 215 -25.59 9.32 12.32
N PRO A 216 -25.91 9.70 13.56
CA PRO A 216 -26.70 8.86 14.45
C PRO A 216 -28.00 8.39 13.80
N GLY A 217 -28.26 7.07 13.84
CA GLY A 217 -29.48 6.46 13.34
C GLY A 217 -29.61 6.36 11.82
N ARG A 218 -28.57 6.71 11.05
CA ARG A 218 -28.55 6.50 9.59
C ARG A 218 -27.98 5.12 9.24
N PRO A 219 -28.38 4.52 8.11
CA PRO A 219 -27.74 3.32 7.58
C PRO A 219 -26.25 3.55 7.30
N ASP A 220 -25.44 2.53 7.54
CA ASP A 220 -24.02 2.54 7.19
C ASP A 220 -23.86 2.19 5.70
N VAL A 221 -23.86 3.22 4.86
CA VAL A 221 -23.79 3.12 3.40
C VAL A 221 -22.75 4.08 2.84
N GLY A 222 -22.04 3.61 1.81
CA GLY A 222 -20.94 4.33 1.20
C GLY A 222 -21.34 5.36 0.15
N TRP A 223 -20.32 5.97 -0.45
CA TRP A 223 -20.45 7.07 -1.42
C TRP A 223 -21.36 6.77 -2.62
N ARG A 224 -21.49 5.50 -3.06
CA ARG A 224 -22.40 5.15 -4.17
C ARG A 224 -23.87 5.40 -3.84
N THR A 225 -24.21 5.74 -2.60
CA THR A 225 -25.55 6.11 -2.16
C THR A 225 -25.72 7.63 -2.09
N GLY A 226 -25.93 8.26 -3.24
CA GLY A 226 -26.32 9.67 -3.32
C GLY A 226 -25.17 10.68 -3.33
N VAL A 227 -23.92 10.23 -3.54
CA VAL A 227 -22.77 11.09 -3.85
C VAL A 227 -22.31 10.80 -5.28
N SER A 228 -22.01 11.84 -6.06
CA SER A 228 -21.49 11.67 -7.42
C SER A 228 -20.05 11.18 -7.42
N GLU A 229 -19.60 10.54 -8.50
CA GLU A 229 -18.19 10.14 -8.64
C GLU A 229 -17.25 11.36 -8.51
N GLU A 230 -17.63 12.51 -9.07
CA GLU A 230 -16.85 13.74 -8.99
C GLU A 230 -16.70 14.22 -7.53
N GLN A 231 -17.80 14.27 -6.78
CA GLN A 231 -17.77 14.73 -5.39
C GLN A 231 -16.98 13.77 -4.49
N TYR A 232 -17.09 12.46 -4.74
CA TYR A 232 -16.28 11.48 -4.02
C TYR A 232 -14.79 11.63 -4.36
N TRP A 233 -14.47 11.81 -5.64
CA TRP A 233 -13.12 12.09 -6.09
C TRP A 233 -12.53 13.36 -5.44
N GLU A 234 -13.25 14.47 -5.45
CA GLU A 234 -12.79 15.71 -4.84
C GLU A 234 -12.50 15.50 -3.34
N SER A 235 -13.36 14.74 -2.65
CA SER A 235 -13.17 14.37 -1.24
C SER A 235 -11.88 13.59 -1.01
N LEU A 236 -11.61 12.57 -1.83
CA LEU A 236 -10.37 11.80 -1.75
C LEU A 236 -9.15 12.65 -2.09
N LYS A 237 -9.22 13.49 -3.13
CA LYS A 237 -8.12 14.37 -3.52
C LYS A 237 -7.77 15.35 -2.40
N TRP A 238 -8.76 16.02 -1.83
CA TRP A 238 -8.55 16.93 -0.68
C TRP A 238 -7.88 16.18 0.47
N TYR A 239 -8.38 14.99 0.80
CA TYR A 239 -7.84 14.21 1.90
C TYR A 239 -6.39 13.80 1.63
N ASN A 240 -6.06 13.34 0.42
CA ASN A 240 -4.69 13.06 0.02
C ASN A 240 -3.76 14.27 0.18
N ASP A 241 -4.20 15.45 -0.26
CA ASP A 241 -3.42 16.68 -0.19
C ASP A 241 -3.16 17.10 1.26
N GLU A 242 -4.08 16.81 2.18
CA GLU A 242 -3.86 17.00 3.62
C GLU A 242 -2.90 15.97 4.20
N LEU A 243 -3.10 14.67 3.94
CA LEU A 243 -2.19 13.62 4.44
C LEU A 243 -0.75 13.79 3.94
N ALA A 244 -0.57 14.34 2.74
CA ALA A 244 0.75 14.58 2.16
C ALA A 244 1.56 15.66 2.90
N LYS A 245 0.93 16.45 3.78
CA LYS A 245 1.59 17.47 4.62
C LYS A 245 2.21 16.88 5.88
N ASP A 246 1.83 15.66 6.25
CA ASP A 246 2.23 15.00 7.50
C ASP A 246 3.20 13.84 7.21
N ASP A 247 4.47 14.02 7.57
CA ASP A 247 5.54 13.03 7.32
C ASP A 247 5.38 11.75 8.15
N TYR A 248 4.72 11.86 9.31
CA TYR A 248 4.41 10.76 10.21
C TYR A 248 3.14 9.98 9.82
N VAL A 249 2.52 10.29 8.67
CA VAL A 249 1.43 9.49 8.09
C VAL A 249 1.99 8.55 7.04
N LEU A 250 1.80 7.23 7.21
CA LEU A 250 2.22 6.26 6.21
C LEU A 250 1.32 6.30 4.97
N GLY A 251 0.01 6.33 5.18
CA GLY A 251 -1.01 6.36 4.13
C GLY A 251 -2.41 6.07 4.68
N ALA A 252 -3.39 6.05 3.78
CA ALA A 252 -4.80 5.82 4.11
C ALA A 252 -5.46 4.81 3.17
N ALA A 253 -5.96 3.71 3.71
CA ALA A 253 -6.62 2.65 2.95
C ALA A 253 -8.10 2.99 2.70
N ILE A 254 -8.43 3.28 1.43
CA ILE A 254 -9.80 3.58 1.02
C ILE A 254 -10.65 2.31 1.17
N PHE A 255 -11.71 2.41 1.95
CA PHE A 255 -12.75 1.40 2.05
C PHE A 255 -13.78 1.64 0.94
N VAL A 256 -13.85 0.81 -0.11
CA VAL A 256 -13.16 -0.48 -0.29
C VAL A 256 -12.95 -0.80 -1.78
N VAL A 257 -11.98 -1.66 -2.11
CA VAL A 257 -11.89 -2.32 -3.42
C VAL A 257 -12.19 -3.81 -3.30
N GLY A 258 -12.87 -4.36 -4.31
CA GLY A 258 -13.31 -5.75 -4.27
C GLY A 258 -14.37 -5.95 -3.18
N ALA A 259 -15.35 -5.06 -3.14
CA ALA A 259 -16.43 -5.06 -2.16
C ALA A 259 -17.17 -6.40 -2.16
N VAL A 260 -17.58 -6.81 -0.96
CA VAL A 260 -18.44 -7.96 -0.70
C VAL A 260 -19.61 -7.51 0.15
N ALA A 261 -20.70 -8.28 0.20
CA ALA A 261 -21.84 -7.95 1.04
C ALA A 261 -21.43 -7.76 2.52
N PRO A 262 -21.98 -6.75 3.23
CA PRO A 262 -22.96 -5.75 2.79
C PRO A 262 -22.35 -4.47 2.15
N TRP A 263 -21.03 -4.42 1.94
CA TRP A 263 -20.25 -3.21 1.66
C TRP A 263 -20.25 -2.71 0.21
N HIS A 264 -21.18 -3.17 -0.64
CA HIS A 264 -21.18 -2.83 -2.07
C HIS A 264 -21.31 -1.33 -2.36
N SER A 265 -21.98 -0.57 -1.48
CA SER A 265 -22.12 0.89 -1.63
C SER A 265 -20.80 1.66 -1.44
N PHE A 266 -19.75 1.00 -0.97
CA PHE A 266 -18.42 1.55 -0.74
C PHE A 266 -17.41 1.28 -1.87
N GLU A 267 -17.78 0.49 -2.88
CA GLU A 267 -16.86 0.04 -3.93
C GLU A 267 -16.18 1.20 -4.67
N THR A 268 -14.85 1.15 -4.74
CA THR A 268 -13.97 2.19 -5.31
C THR A 268 -13.38 1.79 -6.66
N LEU A 269 -13.53 0.54 -7.09
CA LEU A 269 -13.25 0.14 -8.49
C LEU A 269 -14.06 0.98 -9.49
N GLY A 270 -13.57 1.03 -10.74
CA GLY A 270 -14.13 1.86 -11.81
C GLY A 270 -13.38 3.20 -11.98
N GLY A 271 -14.09 4.27 -12.36
CA GLY A 271 -13.51 5.56 -12.74
C GLY A 271 -12.62 6.22 -11.68
N ILE A 272 -12.89 5.96 -10.40
CA ILE A 272 -12.06 6.47 -9.29
C ILE A 272 -10.62 5.93 -9.36
N ILE A 273 -10.40 4.70 -9.81
CA ILE A 273 -9.05 4.12 -9.93
C ILE A 273 -8.19 4.93 -10.91
N ASP A 274 -8.78 5.37 -12.01
CA ASP A 274 -8.09 6.17 -13.03
C ASP A 274 -7.70 7.53 -12.47
N ARG A 275 -8.59 8.13 -11.68
CA ARG A 275 -8.33 9.41 -11.02
C ARG A 275 -7.25 9.28 -9.94
N LEU A 276 -7.29 8.25 -9.11
CA LEU A 276 -6.25 7.97 -8.10
C LEU A 276 -4.86 7.83 -8.73
N ALA A 277 -4.77 7.15 -9.88
CA ALA A 277 -3.51 7.00 -10.60
C ALA A 277 -2.89 8.35 -11.01
N THR A 278 -3.69 9.41 -11.19
CA THR A 278 -3.18 10.76 -11.50
C THR A 278 -2.46 11.44 -10.33
N LEU A 279 -2.68 10.99 -9.09
CA LEU A 279 -2.01 11.51 -7.89
C LEU A 279 -0.64 10.88 -7.64
N THR A 280 -0.35 9.76 -8.31
CA THR A 280 0.99 9.18 -8.25
C THR A 280 1.96 10.16 -8.89
N VAL A 281 3.06 10.45 -8.17
CA VAL A 281 4.18 11.10 -8.82
C VAL A 281 4.69 10.07 -9.82
N LYS A 282 4.44 10.31 -11.11
CA LYS A 282 5.11 9.54 -12.16
C LYS A 282 6.59 9.52 -11.79
N PRO A 283 7.28 8.36 -11.84
CA PRO A 283 8.72 8.36 -11.75
C PRO A 283 9.24 9.48 -12.65
N ALA A 284 10.22 10.25 -12.17
CA ALA A 284 10.85 11.28 -12.99
C ALA A 284 11.06 10.72 -14.39
N SER A 285 10.67 11.47 -15.41
CA SER A 285 10.59 10.94 -16.75
C SER A 285 11.84 10.15 -17.07
N TYR A 286 11.68 8.90 -17.50
CA TYR A 286 12.80 7.99 -17.68
C TYR A 286 12.76 7.36 -19.06
N ARG A 287 13.94 7.05 -19.58
CA ARG A 287 14.07 6.25 -20.80
C ARG A 287 14.17 4.78 -20.39
N SER A 288 13.22 3.95 -20.82
CA SER A 288 13.26 2.52 -20.52
C SER A 288 14.35 1.84 -21.35
N HIS A 289 15.00 0.82 -20.77
CA HIS A 289 16.03 0.04 -21.44
C HIS A 289 15.87 -1.46 -21.19
N TYR A 290 15.70 -2.21 -22.27
CA TYR A 290 15.63 -3.68 -22.26
C TYR A 290 16.85 -4.28 -22.99
N VAL A 291 17.45 -5.34 -22.44
CA VAL A 291 18.48 -6.14 -23.11
C VAL A 291 17.87 -7.47 -23.54
N LEU A 292 17.65 -7.62 -24.85
CA LEU A 292 17.05 -8.79 -25.46
C LEU A 292 18.13 -9.78 -25.91
N PHE A 293 18.07 -10.99 -25.35
CA PHE A 293 18.90 -12.10 -25.75
C PHE A 293 18.16 -13.01 -26.74
N PRO A 294 18.87 -13.81 -27.56
CA PRO A 294 18.25 -14.88 -28.34
C PRO A 294 17.55 -15.91 -27.44
N GLN A 295 16.55 -16.58 -27.97
CA GLN A 295 15.85 -17.63 -27.23
C GLN A 295 16.79 -18.81 -26.92
N GLY A 296 16.73 -19.31 -25.69
CA GLY A 296 17.57 -20.41 -25.21
C GLY A 296 19.00 -19.99 -24.86
N THR A 297 19.21 -18.71 -24.52
CA THR A 297 20.55 -18.19 -24.23
C THR A 297 21.14 -18.80 -22.95
N PRO A 298 22.36 -19.38 -22.99
CA PRO A 298 22.99 -19.90 -21.78
C PRO A 298 23.33 -18.81 -20.77
N TRP A 299 23.28 -19.14 -19.47
CA TRP A 299 23.57 -18.22 -18.35
C TRP A 299 24.89 -17.45 -18.46
N ALA A 300 25.93 -18.05 -19.05
CA ALA A 300 27.23 -17.40 -19.24
C ALA A 300 27.13 -16.06 -20.00
N TRP A 301 26.17 -15.92 -20.92
CA TRP A 301 25.91 -14.68 -21.65
C TRP A 301 25.26 -13.61 -20.78
N TYR A 302 24.37 -14.00 -19.86
CA TYR A 302 23.81 -13.09 -18.86
C TYR A 302 24.88 -12.61 -17.88
N ASP A 303 25.76 -13.51 -17.45
CA ASP A 303 26.87 -13.20 -16.55
C ASP A 303 27.87 -12.24 -17.20
N ALA A 304 28.15 -12.39 -18.50
CA ALA A 304 28.96 -11.45 -19.27
C ALA A 304 28.40 -10.01 -19.23
N CYS A 305 27.08 -9.86 -19.11
CA CYS A 305 26.41 -8.56 -19.01
C CYS A 305 26.19 -8.08 -17.56
N ARG A 306 26.57 -8.86 -16.53
CA ARG A 306 26.23 -8.56 -15.12
C ARG A 306 26.69 -7.17 -14.69
N HIS A 307 27.92 -6.79 -15.04
CA HIS A 307 28.45 -5.48 -14.66
C HIS A 307 27.64 -4.33 -15.30
N TYR A 308 27.25 -4.50 -16.55
CA TYR A 308 26.40 -3.56 -17.28
C TYR A 308 24.99 -3.44 -16.66
N PHE A 309 24.37 -4.56 -16.30
CA PHE A 309 23.06 -4.56 -15.63
C PHE A 309 23.08 -3.86 -14.29
N LEU A 310 24.12 -4.07 -13.49
CA LEU A 310 24.27 -3.39 -12.19
C LEU A 310 24.48 -1.89 -12.36
N ARG A 311 25.26 -1.49 -13.37
CA ARG A 311 25.55 -0.07 -13.65
C ARG A 311 24.31 0.67 -14.12
N PHE A 312 23.53 0.08 -15.02
CA PHE A 312 22.45 0.79 -15.72
C PHE A 312 21.04 0.34 -15.33
N ARG A 313 20.87 -0.68 -14.49
CA ARG A 313 19.59 -1.20 -14.00
C ARG A 313 18.60 -1.54 -15.12
N CYS A 314 19.08 -2.28 -16.12
CA CYS A 314 18.29 -2.65 -17.30
C CYS A 314 17.37 -3.83 -17.02
N THR A 315 16.20 -3.85 -17.67
CA THR A 315 15.39 -5.08 -17.81
C THR A 315 16.06 -6.00 -18.83
N ARG A 316 15.88 -7.31 -18.70
CA ARG A 316 16.49 -8.31 -19.60
C ARG A 316 15.60 -9.53 -19.78
N GLY A 317 15.77 -10.22 -20.90
CA GLY A 317 15.08 -11.48 -21.19
C GLY A 317 15.19 -11.87 -22.66
N GLU A 318 14.36 -12.82 -23.08
CA GLU A 318 14.44 -13.46 -24.41
C GLU A 318 13.17 -13.28 -25.24
N SER A 319 12.15 -12.59 -24.69
CA SER A 319 10.85 -12.39 -25.32
C SER A 319 10.82 -11.05 -26.08
N PRO A 320 10.68 -11.06 -27.41
CA PRO A 320 10.52 -9.83 -28.19
C PRO A 320 9.24 -9.06 -27.81
N ASP A 321 8.17 -9.78 -27.42
CA ASP A 321 6.93 -9.16 -26.94
C ASP A 321 7.16 -8.37 -25.66
N ASP A 322 7.88 -8.94 -24.70
CA ASP A 322 8.17 -8.25 -23.44
C ASP A 322 9.15 -7.10 -23.65
N ALA A 323 10.13 -7.30 -24.55
CA ALA A 323 11.06 -6.25 -24.93
C ALA A 323 10.32 -5.04 -25.51
N ALA A 324 9.32 -5.24 -26.38
CA ALA A 324 8.59 -4.15 -27.03
C ALA A 324 7.58 -3.43 -26.11
N LYS A 325 7.10 -4.09 -25.05
CA LYS A 325 6.02 -3.61 -24.17
C LYS A 325 6.44 -2.61 -23.07
N VAL A 326 7.74 -2.30 -22.91
CA VAL A 326 8.19 -1.43 -21.79
C VAL A 326 8.36 0.02 -22.22
N HIS A 327 7.58 0.95 -21.65
CA HIS A 327 7.62 2.37 -22.04
C HIS A 327 7.98 3.27 -20.86
N GLY A 328 9.19 3.82 -20.89
CA GLY A 328 9.47 5.08 -20.22
C GLY A 328 8.96 6.25 -21.09
N ASP A 329 8.53 7.33 -20.46
CA ASP A 329 7.99 8.51 -21.13
C ASP A 329 9.05 9.35 -21.87
N LEU A 330 10.35 9.14 -21.62
CA LEU A 330 11.44 9.73 -22.41
C LEU A 330 11.90 8.86 -23.59
N GLY A 331 11.15 7.80 -23.89
CA GLY A 331 11.43 6.86 -24.96
C GLY A 331 11.93 5.50 -24.46
N HIS A 332 12.18 4.62 -25.41
CA HIS A 332 12.52 3.23 -25.14
C HIS A 332 13.71 2.80 -26.01
N THR A 333 14.67 2.11 -25.42
CA THR A 333 15.78 1.49 -26.14
C THR A 333 15.80 -0.01 -25.87
N ILE A 334 16.01 -0.81 -26.92
CA ILE A 334 16.18 -2.26 -26.85
C ILE A 334 17.59 -2.58 -27.34
N THR A 335 18.45 -3.08 -26.46
CA THR A 335 19.75 -3.64 -26.84
C THR A 335 19.56 -5.10 -27.21
N CYS A 336 19.67 -5.41 -28.50
CA CYS A 336 19.50 -6.77 -29.00
C CYS A 336 20.87 -7.44 -29.17
N ILE A 337 21.08 -8.58 -28.50
CA ILE A 337 22.29 -9.39 -28.63
C ILE A 337 22.05 -10.43 -29.73
N ASN A 338 22.88 -10.44 -30.76
CA ASN A 338 22.80 -11.37 -31.89
C ASN A 338 21.37 -11.57 -32.46
N PRO A 339 20.59 -10.49 -32.72
CA PRO A 339 19.22 -10.65 -33.21
C PRO A 339 19.18 -11.18 -34.65
N SER A 340 18.16 -11.97 -34.98
CA SER A 340 17.81 -12.22 -36.37
C SER A 340 17.12 -11.01 -36.98
N GLU A 341 17.19 -10.87 -38.31
CA GLU A 341 16.47 -9.80 -39.03
C GLU A 341 14.96 -9.89 -38.84
N GLU A 342 14.43 -11.11 -38.68
CA GLU A 342 13.00 -11.33 -38.39
C GLU A 342 12.60 -10.74 -37.04
N VAL A 343 13.42 -10.94 -35.99
CA VAL A 343 13.18 -10.35 -34.67
C VAL A 343 13.25 -8.81 -34.74
N LEU A 344 14.21 -8.25 -35.47
CA LEU A 344 14.31 -6.80 -35.64
C LEU A 344 13.10 -6.22 -36.39
N ALA A 345 12.65 -6.87 -37.45
CA ALA A 345 11.44 -6.47 -38.17
C ALA A 345 10.19 -6.56 -37.28
N TYR A 346 10.10 -7.62 -36.47
CA TYR A 346 9.01 -7.83 -35.53
C TYR A 346 8.97 -6.75 -34.43
N LEU A 347 10.12 -6.44 -33.81
CA LEU A 347 10.22 -5.39 -32.80
C LEU A 347 9.83 -4.02 -33.36
N ARG A 348 10.28 -3.67 -34.58
CA ARG A 348 9.90 -2.41 -35.23
C ARG A 348 8.40 -2.34 -35.55
N LYS A 349 7.78 -3.47 -35.85
CA LYS A 349 6.33 -3.56 -36.03
C LYS A 349 5.58 -3.37 -34.71
N LEU A 350 6.06 -3.97 -33.62
CA LEU A 350 5.44 -3.88 -32.30
C LEU A 350 5.63 -2.51 -31.64
N ASN A 351 6.81 -1.91 -31.77
CA ASN A 351 7.13 -0.61 -31.21
C ASN A 351 7.98 0.22 -32.18
N PRO A 352 7.32 0.94 -33.12
CA PRO A 352 8.01 1.74 -34.15
C PRO A 352 8.89 2.86 -33.60
N THR A 353 8.64 3.26 -32.35
CA THR A 353 9.35 4.38 -31.69
C THR A 353 10.54 3.92 -30.84
N ALA A 354 10.70 2.62 -30.64
CA ALA A 354 11.82 2.08 -29.88
C ALA A 354 13.13 2.25 -30.65
N GLN A 355 14.16 2.76 -29.97
CA GLN A 355 15.51 2.75 -30.50
C GLN A 355 16.09 1.34 -30.37
N ILE A 356 16.61 0.80 -31.47
CA ILE A 356 17.31 -0.48 -31.45
C ILE A 356 18.81 -0.23 -31.39
N ASP A 357 19.45 -0.83 -30.39
CA ASP A 357 20.89 -0.88 -30.21
C ASP A 357 21.34 -2.33 -30.45
N ARG A 358 22.08 -2.58 -31.53
CA ARG A 358 22.43 -3.94 -31.95
C ARG A 358 23.85 -4.28 -31.52
N ILE A 359 24.04 -5.47 -30.95
CA ILE A 359 25.36 -6.03 -30.64
C ILE A 359 25.46 -7.40 -31.30
N ASP A 360 26.35 -7.53 -32.28
CA ASP A 360 26.71 -8.80 -32.89
C ASP A 360 28.08 -9.25 -32.36
N VAL A 361 28.13 -10.45 -31.79
CA VAL A 361 29.33 -11.02 -31.16
C VAL A 361 29.36 -12.53 -31.35
N GLN A 362 30.55 -13.09 -31.46
CA GLN A 362 30.76 -14.53 -31.69
C GLN A 362 30.99 -15.32 -30.40
N SER A 363 31.23 -14.64 -29.27
CA SER A 363 31.54 -15.32 -28.01
C SER A 363 31.09 -14.54 -26.77
N VAL A 364 30.96 -15.27 -25.65
CA VAL A 364 30.70 -14.70 -24.31
C VAL A 364 31.80 -13.71 -23.90
N ALA A 365 33.06 -14.00 -24.23
CA ALA A 365 34.19 -13.14 -23.89
C ALA A 365 34.12 -11.79 -24.62
N GLU A 366 33.71 -11.80 -25.88
CA GLU A 366 33.52 -10.59 -26.68
C GLU A 366 32.35 -9.75 -26.15
N LEU A 367 31.22 -10.39 -25.83
CA LEU A 367 30.09 -9.72 -25.18
C LEU A 367 30.50 -9.06 -23.87
N PHE A 368 31.23 -9.78 -23.02
CA PHE A 368 31.74 -9.27 -21.74
C PHE A 368 32.62 -8.03 -21.96
N ALA A 369 33.55 -8.08 -22.92
CA ALA A 369 34.43 -6.95 -23.21
C ALA A 369 33.64 -5.69 -23.62
N ILE A 370 32.65 -5.83 -24.52
CA ILE A 370 31.80 -4.72 -24.96
C ILE A 370 30.97 -4.15 -23.81
N MET A 371 30.28 -5.03 -23.07
CA MET A 371 29.37 -4.63 -21.98
C MET A 371 30.12 -4.01 -20.81
N LYS A 372 31.28 -4.58 -20.46
CA LYS A 372 32.15 -4.02 -19.43
C LYS A 372 32.69 -2.66 -19.85
N TRP A 373 33.21 -2.52 -21.08
CA TRP A 373 33.71 -1.24 -21.57
C TRP A 373 32.62 -0.16 -21.55
N ARG A 374 31.41 -0.49 -22.01
CA ARG A 374 30.26 0.41 -21.96
C ARG A 374 29.94 0.86 -20.53
N ALA A 375 29.91 -0.07 -19.58
CA ALA A 375 29.66 0.23 -18.18
C ALA A 375 30.76 1.08 -17.52
N ASP A 376 32.04 0.73 -17.74
CA ASP A 376 33.21 1.44 -17.21
C ASP A 376 33.28 2.89 -17.73
N ASN A 377 32.87 3.12 -18.98
CA ASN A 377 32.91 4.44 -19.63
C ASN A 377 31.57 5.18 -19.59
N ASN A 378 30.62 4.71 -18.77
CA ASN A 378 29.28 5.29 -18.64
C ASN A 378 28.53 5.47 -19.98
N ARG A 379 28.82 4.61 -20.97
CA ARG A 379 28.22 4.64 -22.31
C ARG A 379 27.14 3.58 -22.40
N ARG A 380 25.89 3.99 -22.20
CA ARG A 380 24.75 3.06 -22.16
C ARG A 380 24.50 2.40 -23.54
N PHE A 381 24.50 3.16 -24.61
CA PHE A 381 24.23 2.69 -25.98
C PHE A 381 25.42 2.98 -26.90
N GLY A 382 25.51 2.34 -28.07
CA GLY A 382 26.61 2.65 -28.99
C GLY A 382 26.67 1.81 -30.24
#